data_AF-A0A7Z9KKZ6-F1
#
_entry.id   AF-A0A7Z9KKZ6-F1
#
_cell.length_a   1.000
_cell.length_b   1.000
_cell.length_c   1.000
_cell.angle_alpha   90.00
_cell.angle_beta   90.00
_cell.angle_gamma   90.00
#
_symmetry.space_group_name_H-M   'P 1'
#
loop_
_entity.id
_entity.type
_entity.pdbx_description
1 polymer ?
#
loop_
_entity_poly.entity_id
_entity_poly.type
_entity_poly.pdbx_seq_one_letter_code
_entity_poly.pdbx_strand_id
1 'polypeptide(L)'
;MILGEINLLIEYALLANAELEKVEFCFAHPQALEQSSGYISGNLAKAQSKLTRSNVDSGIQFLEAVDSGSVSAAAIVPVSFAEDYPQWKYASGIQDYQNNTTRFLVVRSRKTNEKLDYSCKKTSLFVEFQDDRSGLLYQLLSVFNLFQINLCRLESRPAKDTPWAYVFYVDFYNSTDTEACLDVLSFSNFRYKVLGSYDSLG
;
A
#
# COMPACT_ATOMS: atom_id res chain seq x y z
N MET A 1 -11.43 12.68 6.01
CA MET A 1 -10.88 12.37 7.34
C MET A 1 -10.47 10.93 7.35
N ILE A 2 -9.24 10.64 7.78
CA ILE A 2 -8.75 9.29 8.02
C ILE A 2 -9.29 8.84 9.38
N LEU A 3 -9.85 7.64 9.43
CA LEU A 3 -10.45 7.02 10.64
C LEU A 3 -9.61 5.91 11.22
N GLY A 4 -8.72 5.33 10.42
CA GLY A 4 -7.95 4.14 10.76
C GLY A 4 -6.97 3.81 9.66
N GLU A 5 -5.97 3.02 10.01
CA GLU A 5 -5.09 2.34 9.05
C GLU A 5 -5.20 0.83 9.20
N ILE A 6 -4.95 0.10 8.12
CA ILE A 6 -4.89 -1.36 8.11
C ILE A 6 -3.62 -1.76 7.37
N ASN A 7 -2.81 -2.63 7.96
CA ASN A 7 -1.63 -3.17 7.30
C ASN A 7 -1.95 -4.60 6.85
N LEU A 8 -2.14 -4.79 5.54
CA LEU A 8 -2.47 -6.10 4.97
C LEU A 8 -1.21 -6.74 4.40
N LEU A 9 -0.90 -7.94 4.91
CA LEU A 9 0.11 -8.78 4.31
C LEU A 9 -0.39 -9.26 2.95
N ILE A 10 0.41 -9.03 1.91
CA ILE A 10 0.13 -9.45 0.55
C ILE A 10 0.81 -10.79 0.33
N GLU A 11 -0.01 -11.83 0.27
CA GLU A 11 0.43 -13.17 -0.06
C GLU A 11 -0.13 -13.63 -1.40
N TYR A 12 0.72 -14.26 -2.19
CA TYR A 12 0.34 -14.90 -3.45
C TYR A 12 0.19 -16.40 -3.28
N ALA A 13 -0.78 -16.95 -4.00
CA ALA A 13 -0.96 -18.38 -4.20
C ALA A 13 -0.77 -18.75 -5.67
N LEU A 14 -0.31 -19.98 -5.89
CA LEU A 14 -0.27 -20.59 -7.20
C LEU A 14 -1.46 -21.53 -7.36
N LEU A 15 -2.26 -21.31 -8.40
CA LEU A 15 -3.21 -22.30 -8.90
C LEU A 15 -2.58 -23.09 -10.05
N ALA A 16 -2.91 -24.37 -10.18
CA ALA A 16 -2.52 -25.20 -11.33
C ALA A 16 -3.56 -26.32 -11.57
N ASN A 17 -3.82 -26.65 -12.84
CA ASN A 17 -4.70 -27.78 -13.22
C ASN A 17 -3.95 -29.03 -13.69
N ALA A 18 -2.62 -28.99 -13.60
CA ALA A 18 -1.72 -30.07 -13.99
C ALA A 18 -0.47 -30.06 -13.09
N GLU A 19 0.33 -31.13 -13.16
CA GLU A 19 1.69 -31.12 -12.60
C GLU A 19 2.49 -29.96 -13.19
N LEU A 20 3.31 -29.31 -12.36
CA LEU A 20 3.96 -28.06 -12.73
C LEU A 20 4.87 -28.19 -13.96
N GLU A 21 5.51 -29.35 -14.14
CA GLU A 21 6.37 -29.64 -15.29
C GLU A 21 5.61 -29.69 -16.62
N LYS A 22 4.29 -29.89 -16.56
CA LYS A 22 3.38 -29.98 -17.72
C LYS A 22 2.62 -28.68 -17.96
N VAL A 23 2.73 -27.69 -17.08
CA VAL A 23 2.07 -26.38 -17.26
C VAL A 23 2.68 -25.67 -18.46
N GLU A 24 1.81 -25.30 -19.41
CA GLU A 24 2.19 -24.59 -20.64
C GLU A 24 2.13 -23.07 -20.45
N PHE A 25 1.15 -22.57 -19.68
CA PHE A 25 0.94 -21.15 -19.48
C PHE A 25 0.73 -20.79 -18.01
N CYS A 26 1.33 -19.69 -17.57
CA CYS A 26 1.08 -19.11 -16.26
C CYS A 26 0.48 -17.70 -16.41
N PHE A 27 -0.76 -17.51 -15.95
CA PHE A 27 -1.40 -16.21 -15.92
C PHE A 27 -0.94 -15.42 -14.69
N ALA A 28 -0.45 -14.20 -14.89
CA ALA A 28 0.04 -13.39 -13.78
C ALA A 28 -0.01 -11.89 -14.12
N HIS A 29 -0.31 -11.07 -13.12
CA HIS A 29 -0.03 -9.64 -13.21
C HIS A 29 1.50 -9.40 -13.23
N PRO A 30 2.02 -8.44 -14.02
CA PRO A 30 3.47 -8.21 -14.14
C PRO A 30 4.20 -8.08 -12.79
N GLN A 31 3.63 -7.33 -11.85
CA GLN A 31 4.22 -7.13 -10.53
C GLN A 31 4.23 -8.42 -9.69
N ALA A 32 3.17 -9.24 -9.75
CA ALA A 32 3.13 -10.47 -8.98
C ALA A 32 4.12 -11.50 -9.55
N LEU A 33 4.28 -11.53 -10.88
CA LEU A 33 5.27 -12.36 -11.55
C LEU A 33 6.71 -11.97 -11.15
N GLU A 34 7.02 -10.67 -11.11
CA GLU A 34 8.31 -10.17 -10.65
C GLU A 34 8.55 -10.50 -9.17
N GLN A 35 7.53 -10.29 -8.33
CA GLN A 35 7.60 -10.56 -6.89
C GLN A 35 7.60 -12.05 -6.51
N SER A 36 7.50 -12.97 -7.47
CA SER A 36 7.55 -14.43 -7.24
C SER A 36 8.55 -15.12 -8.18
N SER A 37 9.47 -14.35 -8.75
CA SER A 37 10.40 -14.79 -9.79
C SER A 37 11.25 -16.00 -9.34
N GLY A 38 11.66 -16.05 -8.08
CA GLY A 38 12.42 -17.15 -7.52
C GLY A 38 11.62 -18.45 -7.51
N TYR A 39 10.36 -18.39 -7.08
CA TYR A 39 9.48 -19.55 -7.09
C TYR A 39 9.16 -20.01 -8.52
N ILE A 40 8.80 -19.08 -9.40
CA ILE A 40 8.38 -19.38 -10.79
C ILE A 40 9.54 -19.98 -11.60
N SER A 41 10.74 -19.44 -11.48
CA SER A 41 11.91 -19.97 -12.20
C SER A 41 12.28 -21.40 -11.78
N GLY A 42 12.05 -21.78 -10.51
CA GLY A 42 12.32 -23.13 -10.02
C GLY A 42 11.22 -24.15 -10.34
N ASN A 43 9.97 -23.71 -10.45
CA ASN A 43 8.79 -24.59 -10.49
C ASN A 43 8.08 -24.60 -11.85
N LEU A 44 8.15 -23.50 -12.61
CA LEU A 44 7.41 -23.29 -13.86
C LEU A 44 8.35 -22.85 -15.00
N ALA A 45 9.60 -23.34 -15.00
CA ALA A 45 10.65 -22.92 -15.93
C ALA A 45 10.29 -23.06 -17.43
N LYS A 46 9.36 -23.96 -17.77
CA LYS A 46 8.91 -24.21 -19.15
C LYS A 46 7.62 -23.46 -19.51
N ALA A 47 6.90 -22.93 -18.54
CA ALA A 47 5.61 -22.29 -18.75
C ALA A 47 5.81 -20.89 -19.34
N GLN A 48 5.03 -20.55 -20.37
CA GLN A 48 4.98 -19.20 -20.90
C GLN A 48 4.12 -18.30 -20.00
N SER A 49 4.66 -17.16 -19.59
CA SER A 49 3.89 -16.17 -18.83
C SER A 49 2.88 -15.44 -19.74
N LYS A 50 1.60 -15.41 -19.32
CA LYS A 50 0.54 -14.61 -19.92
C LYS A 50 0.17 -13.46 -18.97
N LEU A 51 0.47 -12.24 -19.38
CA LEU A 51 0.26 -11.06 -18.54
C LEU A 51 -1.22 -10.70 -18.48
N THR A 52 -1.71 -10.44 -17.26
CA THR A 52 -3.10 -10.07 -16.98
C THR A 52 -3.21 -8.70 -16.31
N ARG A 53 -4.43 -8.19 -16.17
CA ARG A 53 -4.70 -6.84 -15.65
C ARG A 53 -4.67 -6.74 -14.13
N SER A 54 -4.87 -7.85 -13.44
CA SER A 54 -4.79 -7.97 -11.99
C SER A 54 -4.56 -9.43 -11.58
N ASN A 55 -4.25 -9.66 -10.31
CA ASN A 55 -4.10 -11.03 -9.77
C ASN A 55 -5.44 -11.79 -9.73
N VAL A 56 -6.57 -11.08 -9.58
CA VAL A 56 -7.91 -11.70 -9.67
C VAL A 56 -8.22 -12.07 -11.12
N ASP A 57 -7.86 -11.19 -12.06
CA ASP A 57 -7.97 -11.47 -13.50
C ASP A 57 -7.12 -12.69 -13.91
N SER A 58 -5.94 -12.89 -13.30
CA SER A 58 -5.15 -14.13 -13.48
C SER A 58 -5.94 -15.38 -13.10
N GLY A 59 -6.65 -15.34 -11.97
CA GLY A 59 -7.48 -16.45 -11.50
C GLY A 59 -8.67 -16.71 -12.43
N ILE A 60 -9.35 -15.66 -12.90
CA ILE A 60 -10.49 -15.78 -13.84
C ILE A 60 -10.02 -16.41 -15.16
N GLN A 61 -8.93 -15.91 -15.74
CA GLN A 61 -8.37 -16.46 -16.99
C GLN A 61 -7.93 -17.92 -16.83
N PHE A 62 -7.42 -18.29 -15.66
CA PHE A 62 -7.12 -19.68 -15.34
C PHE A 62 -8.37 -20.56 -15.32
N LEU A 63 -9.45 -20.11 -14.67
CA LEU A 63 -10.71 -20.89 -14.63
C LEU A 63 -11.31 -21.06 -16.03
N GLU A 64 -11.30 -20.02 -16.86
CA GLU A 64 -11.73 -20.11 -18.26
C GLU A 64 -10.88 -21.13 -19.05
N ALA A 65 -9.57 -21.14 -18.82
CA ALA A 65 -8.67 -22.11 -19.44
C ALA A 65 -8.96 -23.56 -18.97
N VAL A 66 -9.25 -23.75 -17.69
CA VAL A 66 -9.64 -25.06 -17.13
C VAL A 66 -10.96 -25.54 -17.72
N ASP A 67 -11.98 -24.69 -17.77
CA ASP A 67 -13.30 -25.03 -18.31
C ASP A 67 -13.26 -25.39 -19.79
N SER A 68 -12.35 -24.77 -20.55
CA SER A 68 -12.10 -25.11 -21.95
C SER A 68 -11.44 -26.49 -22.14
N GLY A 69 -10.86 -27.07 -21.08
CA GLY A 69 -10.17 -28.37 -21.09
C GLY A 69 -8.96 -28.44 -22.03
N SER A 70 -8.55 -27.33 -22.63
CA SER A 70 -7.68 -27.32 -23.80
C SER A 70 -6.20 -27.13 -23.48
N VAL A 71 -5.86 -26.71 -22.26
CA VAL A 71 -4.49 -26.34 -21.88
C VAL A 71 -4.16 -26.69 -20.42
N SER A 72 -2.90 -27.04 -20.19
CA SER A 72 -2.32 -27.12 -18.85
C SER A 72 -1.88 -25.72 -18.43
N ALA A 73 -2.53 -25.15 -17.42
CA ALA A 73 -2.37 -23.77 -17.01
C ALA A 73 -2.06 -23.65 -15.51
N ALA A 74 -1.48 -22.51 -15.15
CA ALA A 74 -1.32 -22.04 -13.79
C ALA A 74 -1.70 -20.56 -13.70
N ALA A 75 -1.92 -20.07 -12.48
CA ALA A 75 -2.08 -18.65 -12.22
C ALA A 75 -1.54 -18.22 -10.87
N ILE A 76 -0.98 -17.01 -10.84
CA ILE A 76 -0.60 -16.32 -9.61
C ILE A 76 -1.77 -15.45 -9.17
N VAL A 77 -2.32 -15.76 -8.00
CA VAL A 77 -3.55 -15.13 -7.49
C VAL A 77 -3.36 -14.64 -6.05
N PRO A 78 -4.20 -13.75 -5.52
CA PRO A 78 -4.23 -13.49 -4.08
C PRO A 78 -4.59 -14.76 -3.33
N VAL A 79 -4.03 -14.98 -2.13
CA VAL A 79 -4.36 -16.18 -1.32
C VAL A 79 -5.87 -16.34 -1.11
N SER A 80 -6.60 -15.24 -0.88
CA SER A 80 -8.06 -15.27 -0.71
C SER A 80 -8.80 -15.82 -1.94
N PHE A 81 -8.31 -15.57 -3.15
CA PHE A 81 -8.91 -16.15 -4.36
C PHE A 81 -8.68 -17.67 -4.39
N ALA A 82 -7.49 -18.13 -3.99
CA ALA A 82 -7.20 -19.57 -3.95
C ALA A 82 -8.01 -20.33 -2.88
N GLU A 83 -8.51 -19.65 -1.85
CA GLU A 83 -9.40 -20.23 -0.82
C GLU A 83 -10.77 -20.60 -1.40
N ASP A 84 -11.25 -19.89 -2.41
CA ASP A 84 -12.50 -20.20 -3.11
C ASP A 84 -12.34 -21.41 -4.07
N TYR A 85 -11.11 -21.76 -4.45
CA TYR A 85 -10.79 -22.84 -5.39
C TYR A 85 -9.71 -23.80 -4.85
N PRO A 86 -9.94 -24.44 -3.69
CA PRO A 86 -8.92 -25.25 -3.02
C PRO A 86 -8.47 -26.47 -3.84
N GLN A 87 -9.31 -26.97 -4.74
CA GLN A 87 -8.99 -28.10 -5.63
C GLN A 87 -7.87 -27.77 -6.65
N TRP A 88 -7.65 -26.49 -6.94
CA TRP A 88 -6.62 -26.04 -7.88
C TRP A 88 -5.43 -25.40 -7.18
N LYS A 89 -5.50 -25.19 -5.86
CA LYS A 89 -4.43 -24.55 -5.09
C LYS A 89 -3.23 -25.49 -4.99
N TYR A 90 -2.12 -25.07 -5.57
CA TYR A 90 -0.85 -25.80 -5.53
C TYR A 90 0.04 -25.34 -4.37
N ALA A 91 0.19 -24.03 -4.19
CA ALA A 91 1.01 -23.44 -3.14
C ALA A 91 0.49 -22.07 -2.69
N SER A 92 0.90 -21.62 -1.52
CA SER A 92 0.72 -20.26 -1.01
C SER A 92 2.04 -19.71 -0.46
N GLY A 93 2.15 -18.39 -0.36
CA GLY A 93 3.35 -17.72 0.11
C GLY A 93 4.49 -17.75 -0.92
N ILE A 94 4.17 -17.76 -2.21
CA ILE A 94 5.15 -17.93 -3.30
C ILE A 94 5.97 -16.66 -3.61
N GLN A 95 5.66 -15.55 -2.95
CA GLN A 95 6.41 -14.31 -3.08
C GLN A 95 7.85 -14.43 -2.58
N ASP A 96 8.77 -13.75 -3.26
CA ASP A 96 10.19 -13.71 -2.91
C ASP A 96 10.42 -12.96 -1.58
N TYR A 97 9.63 -11.92 -1.30
CA TYR A 97 9.67 -11.17 -0.05
C TYR A 97 8.45 -11.44 0.83
N GLN A 98 8.67 -12.17 1.93
CA GLN A 98 7.61 -12.64 2.82
C GLN A 98 6.93 -11.55 3.65
N ASN A 99 7.56 -10.38 3.81
CA ASN A 99 7.01 -9.27 4.59
C ASN A 99 6.37 -8.18 3.72
N ASN A 100 5.87 -8.55 2.53
CA ASN A 100 5.23 -7.61 1.61
C ASN A 100 3.90 -7.10 2.19
N THR A 101 3.89 -5.89 2.72
CA THR A 101 2.73 -5.32 3.41
C THR A 101 2.22 -4.09 2.68
N THR A 102 0.93 -4.05 2.38
CA THR A 102 0.27 -2.85 1.84
C THR A 102 -0.52 -2.16 2.94
N ARG A 103 -0.22 -0.88 3.16
CA ARG A 103 -0.93 -0.01 4.09
C ARG A 103 -2.15 0.61 3.43
N PHE A 104 -3.32 0.39 4.02
CA PHE A 104 -4.58 1.00 3.63
C PHE A 104 -5.01 2.05 4.66
N LEU A 105 -5.70 3.08 4.19
CA LEU A 105 -6.31 4.12 5.03
C LEU A 105 -7.82 4.08 4.88
N VAL A 106 -8.54 4.00 6.00
CA VAL A 106 -10.00 4.10 6.02
C VAL A 106 -10.38 5.58 6.04
N VAL A 107 -11.11 6.04 5.04
CA VAL A 107 -11.43 7.47 4.86
C VAL A 107 -12.92 7.72 4.74
N ARG A 108 -13.37 8.86 5.27
CA ARG A 108 -14.72 9.41 5.03
C ARG A 108 -14.71 10.92 4.84
N SER A 109 -15.82 11.46 4.34
CA SER A 109 -16.05 12.91 4.38
C SER A 109 -16.04 13.42 5.82
N ARG A 110 -15.32 14.53 6.04
CA ARG A 110 -15.24 15.18 7.36
C ARG A 110 -16.56 15.87 7.67
N LYS A 111 -17.08 15.70 8.88
CA LYS A 111 -18.27 16.44 9.34
C LYS A 111 -17.88 17.85 9.78
N THR A 112 -18.80 18.80 9.63
CA THR A 112 -18.62 20.17 10.14
C THR A 112 -18.38 20.12 11.66
N ASN A 113 -17.38 20.87 12.15
CA ASN A 113 -17.01 20.96 13.57
C ASN A 113 -16.54 19.64 14.22
N GLU A 114 -16.16 18.66 13.42
CA GLU A 114 -15.58 17.42 13.92
C GLU A 114 -14.21 17.69 14.58
N LYS A 115 -14.14 17.44 15.89
CA LYS A 115 -12.93 17.55 16.69
C LYS A 115 -11.97 16.42 16.35
N LEU A 116 -10.68 16.72 16.47
CA LEU A 116 -9.61 15.73 16.35
C LEU A 116 -9.41 15.09 17.72
N ASP A 117 -9.14 13.80 17.71
CA ASP A 117 -8.84 13.02 18.91
C ASP A 117 -7.36 12.63 18.88
N TYR A 118 -6.52 13.39 19.58
CA TYR A 118 -5.10 13.11 19.67
C TYR A 118 -4.75 12.03 20.71
N SER A 119 -5.75 11.39 21.34
CA SER A 119 -5.51 10.17 22.12
C SER A 119 -5.23 8.94 21.23
N CYS A 120 -5.65 8.98 19.96
CA CYS A 120 -5.25 8.00 18.95
C CYS A 120 -3.74 8.01 18.73
N LYS A 121 -3.18 6.88 18.29
CA LYS A 121 -1.73 6.69 18.15
C LYS A 121 -1.07 7.58 17.10
N LYS A 122 -1.74 7.86 15.98
CA LYS A 122 -1.15 8.59 14.85
C LYS A 122 -2.01 9.75 14.39
N THR A 123 -1.36 10.75 13.79
CA THR A 123 -2.01 11.82 13.03
C THR A 123 -1.33 12.00 11.68
N SER A 124 -2.13 12.23 10.64
CA SER A 124 -1.65 12.57 9.29
C SER A 124 -1.91 14.03 8.97
N LEU A 125 -0.92 14.69 8.37
CA LEU A 125 -0.99 16.04 7.85
C LEU A 125 -0.74 16.04 6.35
N PHE A 126 -1.41 16.98 5.70
CA PHE A 126 -1.02 17.51 4.41
C PHE A 126 -0.46 18.91 4.62
N VAL A 127 0.75 19.17 4.13
CA VAL A 127 1.46 20.43 4.32
C VAL A 127 1.82 21.00 2.95
N GLU A 128 1.54 22.29 2.76
CA GLU A 128 1.86 23.07 1.58
C GLU A 128 2.68 24.30 1.98
N PHE A 129 3.66 24.61 1.16
CA PHE A 129 4.47 25.81 1.30
C PHE A 129 3.95 26.91 0.36
N GLN A 130 4.07 28.18 0.77
CA GLN A 130 3.64 29.31 -0.05
C GLN A 130 4.64 29.59 -1.19
N ASP A 131 5.91 29.33 -0.95
CA ASP A 131 7.03 29.48 -1.85
C ASP A 131 7.92 28.23 -1.80
N ASP A 132 8.71 27.98 -2.85
CA ASP A 132 9.78 26.97 -2.81
C ASP A 132 11.12 27.65 -2.55
N ARG A 133 11.75 27.32 -1.41
CA ARG A 133 13.04 27.88 -1.00
C ARG A 133 13.81 26.92 -0.11
N SER A 134 15.13 27.14 -0.05
CA SER A 134 16.01 26.36 0.81
C SER A 134 15.59 26.42 2.29
N GLY A 135 15.65 25.26 2.96
CA GLY A 135 15.41 25.13 4.39
C GLY A 135 13.95 24.96 4.83
N LEU A 136 12.96 24.95 3.92
CA LEU A 136 11.55 24.77 4.29
C LEU A 136 11.28 23.46 5.01
N LEU A 137 11.79 22.35 4.47
CA LEU A 137 11.65 21.05 5.10
C LEU A 137 12.33 21.01 6.48
N TYR A 138 13.53 21.59 6.60
CA TYR A 138 14.21 21.71 7.88
C TYR A 138 13.38 22.48 8.91
N GLN A 139 12.79 23.61 8.52
CA GLN A 139 11.92 24.39 9.40
C GLN A 139 10.70 23.57 9.84
N LEU A 140 10.04 22.86 8.92
CA LEU A 140 8.93 21.95 9.26
C LEU A 140 9.37 20.89 10.28
N LEU A 141 10.47 20.18 10.02
CA LEU A 141 10.97 19.12 10.88
C LEU A 141 11.46 19.64 12.24
N SER A 142 11.98 20.87 12.30
CA SER A 142 12.43 21.49 13.55
C SER A 142 11.30 21.71 14.55
N VAL A 143 10.06 21.95 14.07
CA VAL A 143 8.89 22.07 14.95
C VAL A 143 8.60 20.74 15.63
N PHE A 144 8.49 19.64 14.87
CA PHE A 144 8.28 18.31 15.46
C PHE A 144 9.42 17.90 16.39
N ASN A 145 10.66 18.21 16.03
CA ASN A 145 11.82 17.92 16.86
C ASN A 145 11.83 18.71 18.19
N LEU A 146 11.36 19.96 18.20
CA LEU A 146 11.24 20.76 19.42
C LEU A 146 10.35 20.07 20.48
N PHE A 147 9.30 19.39 20.03
CA PHE A 147 8.37 18.64 20.88
C PHE A 147 8.71 17.14 20.98
N GLN A 148 9.85 16.71 20.44
CA GLN A 148 10.28 15.30 20.41
C GLN A 148 9.21 14.35 19.79
N ILE A 149 8.46 14.86 18.81
CA ILE A 149 7.41 14.08 18.13
C ILE A 149 8.04 13.27 16.99
N ASN A 150 7.88 11.95 17.07
CA ASN A 150 8.42 11.03 16.09
C ASN A 150 7.56 10.98 14.82
N LEU A 151 8.18 11.21 13.67
CA LEU A 151 7.55 11.03 12.36
C LEU A 151 7.64 9.57 11.93
N CYS A 152 6.55 9.02 11.39
CA CYS A 152 6.51 7.66 10.85
C CYS A 152 6.35 7.60 9.33
N ARG A 153 6.03 8.74 8.69
CA ARG A 153 6.03 8.88 7.24
C ARG A 153 6.30 10.33 6.87
N LEU A 154 7.12 10.53 5.84
CA LEU A 154 7.37 11.82 5.24
C LEU A 154 7.54 11.63 3.73
N GLU A 155 6.57 12.10 2.95
CA GLU A 155 6.59 11.99 1.50
C GLU A 155 6.35 13.34 0.84
N SER A 156 7.27 13.73 -0.03
CA SER A 156 7.07 14.88 -0.92
C SER A 156 6.35 14.44 -2.20
N ARG A 157 5.51 15.32 -2.73
CA ARG A 157 4.92 15.19 -4.06
C ARG A 157 4.98 16.56 -4.75
N PRO A 158 5.19 16.62 -6.07
CA PRO A 158 5.03 17.86 -6.82
C PRO A 158 3.62 18.44 -6.60
N ALA A 159 3.54 19.73 -6.32
CA ALA A 159 2.27 20.44 -6.25
C ALA A 159 1.60 20.45 -7.63
N LYS A 160 0.28 20.29 -7.67
CA LYS A 160 -0.47 20.28 -8.94
C LYS A 160 -0.66 21.68 -9.52
N ASP A 161 -0.86 22.66 -8.64
CA ASP A 161 -1.31 24.00 -9.02
C ASP A 161 -0.15 24.99 -9.18
N THR A 162 1.03 24.69 -8.61
CA THR A 162 2.21 25.55 -8.61
C THR A 162 3.41 24.79 -9.14
N PRO A 163 3.93 25.13 -10.33
CA PRO A 163 5.15 24.51 -10.87
C PRO A 163 6.30 24.62 -9.88
N TRP A 164 7.07 23.54 -9.73
CA TRP A 164 8.26 23.44 -8.87
C TRP A 164 8.01 23.55 -7.36
N ALA A 165 6.76 23.77 -6.92
CA ALA A 165 6.43 23.65 -5.51
C ALA A 165 6.18 22.19 -5.12
N TYR A 166 6.35 21.91 -3.82
CA TYR A 166 6.12 20.60 -3.26
C TYR A 166 5.08 20.66 -2.15
N VAL A 167 4.31 19.58 -2.05
CA VAL A 167 3.42 19.29 -0.93
C VAL A 167 3.96 18.07 -0.18
N PHE A 168 3.71 18.02 1.13
CA PHE A 168 4.20 16.97 1.99
C PHE A 168 3.05 16.26 2.68
N TYR A 169 3.10 14.94 2.65
CA TYR A 169 2.29 14.08 3.51
C TYR A 169 3.17 13.65 4.69
N VAL A 170 2.71 13.98 5.90
CA VAL A 170 3.44 13.72 7.13
C VAL A 170 2.55 12.88 8.05
N ASP A 171 3.04 11.73 8.47
CA ASP A 171 2.41 10.96 9.55
C ASP A 171 3.33 10.99 10.77
N PHE A 172 2.76 11.19 11.95
CA PHE A 172 3.50 11.22 13.20
C PHE A 172 2.76 10.52 14.32
N TYR A 173 3.50 10.10 15.35
CA TYR A 173 2.93 9.52 16.55
C TYR A 173 2.48 10.63 17.49
N ASN A 174 1.21 10.59 17.92
CA ASN A 174 0.70 11.57 18.86
C ASN A 174 1.38 11.42 20.23
N SER A 175 1.50 12.55 20.93
CA SER A 175 2.01 12.67 22.29
C SER A 175 1.17 13.69 23.05
N THR A 176 1.45 13.87 24.35
CA THR A 176 0.82 14.92 25.15
C THR A 176 1.06 16.33 24.61
N ASP A 177 2.11 16.51 23.82
CA ASP A 177 2.51 17.79 23.25
C ASP A 177 2.02 17.99 21.79
N THR A 178 1.21 17.07 21.26
CA THR A 178 0.71 17.15 19.88
C THR A 178 -0.06 18.45 19.62
N GLU A 179 -0.95 18.85 20.53
CA GLU A 179 -1.71 20.09 20.36
C GLU A 179 -0.78 21.31 20.34
N ALA A 180 0.14 21.41 21.30
CA ALA A 180 1.11 22.50 21.35
C ALA A 180 2.03 22.53 20.11
N CYS A 181 2.43 21.37 19.60
CA CYS A 181 3.20 21.27 18.36
C CYS A 181 2.43 21.80 17.16
N LEU A 182 1.14 21.44 17.03
CA LEU A 182 0.29 21.92 15.94
C LEU A 182 -0.02 23.41 16.07
N ASP A 183 -0.16 23.92 17.30
CA ASP A 183 -0.31 25.35 17.55
C ASP A 183 0.93 26.13 17.09
N VAL A 184 2.15 25.67 17.45
CA VAL A 184 3.40 26.28 16.94
C VAL A 184 3.49 26.18 15.41
N LEU A 185 3.06 25.05 14.84
CA LEU A 185 3.00 24.88 13.39
C LEU A 185 2.02 25.87 12.73
N SER A 186 0.92 26.23 13.41
CA SER A 186 -0.05 27.22 12.90
C SER A 186 0.47 28.65 12.82
N PHE A 187 1.49 28.98 13.64
CA PHE A 187 2.19 30.26 13.57
C PHE A 187 3.30 30.28 12.52
N SER A 188 3.60 29.15 11.89
CA SER A 188 4.52 29.10 10.75
C SER A 188 3.85 29.64 9.49
N ASN A 189 4.65 29.97 8.47
CA ASN A 189 4.13 30.36 7.16
C ASN A 189 3.59 29.16 6.33
N PHE A 190 3.49 27.97 6.93
CA PHE A 190 3.04 26.76 6.25
C PHE A 190 1.52 26.67 6.28
N ARG A 191 0.92 26.30 5.15
CA ARG A 191 -0.49 25.90 5.13
C ARG A 191 -0.52 24.42 5.42
N TYR A 192 -1.24 24.00 6.46
CA TYR A 192 -1.42 22.58 6.72
C TYR A 192 -2.89 22.23 6.96
N LYS A 193 -3.19 20.97 6.69
CA LYS A 193 -4.49 20.36 6.94
C LYS A 193 -4.28 19.05 7.67
N VAL A 194 -4.91 18.91 8.83
CA VAL A 194 -5.00 17.62 9.50
C VAL A 194 -5.95 16.72 8.69
N LEU A 195 -5.43 15.60 8.22
CA LEU A 195 -6.18 14.61 7.43
C LEU A 195 -6.95 13.64 8.33
N GLY A 196 -6.49 13.41 9.56
CA GLY A 196 -7.17 12.63 10.59
C GLY A 196 -6.20 12.19 11.68
N SER A 197 -6.76 11.88 12.84
CA SER A 197 -6.08 11.21 13.97
C SER A 197 -6.72 9.84 14.15
N TYR A 198 -5.92 8.77 14.24
CA TYR A 198 -6.41 7.41 14.09
C TYR A 198 -5.44 6.36 14.65
N ASP A 199 -5.99 5.17 14.88
CA ASP A 199 -5.27 3.97 15.28
C ASP A 199 -5.15 2.95 14.14
N SER A 200 -4.28 1.95 14.34
CA SER A 200 -4.26 0.74 13.50
C SER A 200 -5.47 -0.11 13.85
N LEU A 201 -6.25 -0.50 12.83
CA LEU A 201 -7.43 -1.36 12.96
C LEU A 201 -7.09 -2.85 12.79
N GLY A 202 -5.86 -3.15 12.35
CA GLY A 202 -5.34 -4.49 12.08
C GLY A 202 -3.94 -4.37 11.50
#